data_AF-A0A1X7HY99-F1
#
_entry.id   AF-A0A1X7HY99-F1
#
_cell.length_a   1.000
_cell.length_b   1.000
_cell.length_c   1.000
_cell.angle_alpha   90.00
_cell.angle_beta   90.00
_cell.angle_gamma   90.00
#
_symmetry.space_group_name_H-M   'P 1'
#
loop_
_entity.id
_entity.type
_entity.pdbx_description
1 polymer ?
#
loop_
_entity_poly.entity_id
_entity_poly.type
_entity_poly.pdbx_seq_one_letter_code
_entity_poly.pdbx_strand_id
1 'polypeptide(L)' 'MLLATQLQRVFILNNKGQEIKLNDPEPQWSVQAVMNFYSNTYPILTTAKVSAPQIKDDTVQYRFESAMGTKG' A
#
# COMPACT_ATOMS: atom_id res chain seq x y z
N MET A 1 -22.91 4.58 19.88
CA MET A 1 -22.30 4.47 18.54
C MET A 1 -20.81 4.36 18.75
N LEU A 2 -20.20 3.19 18.53
CA LEU A 2 -18.73 3.11 18.54
C LEU A 2 -18.25 3.69 17.21
N LEU A 3 -17.69 4.90 17.25
CA LEU A 3 -16.85 5.39 16.17
C LEU A 3 -15.59 4.52 16.22
N ALA A 4 -15.54 3.47 15.41
CA ALA A 4 -14.30 2.72 15.22
C ALA A 4 -13.29 3.71 14.62
N THR A 5 -12.37 4.20 15.44
CA THR A 5 -11.25 5.04 15.01
C THR A 5 -10.42 4.20 14.06
N GLN A 6 -10.68 4.30 12.75
CA GLN A 6 -9.85 3.65 11.75
C GLN A 6 -8.50 4.35 11.77
N LEU A 7 -7.47 3.61 12.21
CA LEU A 7 -6.10 4.06 12.12
C LEU A 7 -5.80 4.46 10.68
N GLN A 8 -5.10 5.59 10.50
CA GLN A 8 -4.78 6.10 9.18
C GLN A 8 -3.96 5.04 8.43
N ARG A 9 -4.40 4.66 7.24
CA ARG A 9 -3.66 3.72 6.40
C ARG A 9 -2.61 4.46 5.60
N VAL A 10 -1.42 3.88 5.51
CA VAL A 10 -0.31 4.42 4.71
C VAL A 10 0.18 3.32 3.80
N PHE A 11 0.26 3.61 2.51
CA PHE A 11 0.73 2.65 1.52
C PHE A 11 2.17 2.96 1.16
N ILE A 12 3.01 1.95 1.02
CA ILE A 12 4.43 2.11 0.73
C ILE A 12 4.76 1.25 -0.48
N LEU A 13 5.04 1.88 -1.60
CA LEU A 13 5.53 1.21 -2.80
C LEU A 13 7.05 1.13 -2.74
N ASN A 14 7.63 -0.06 -2.90
CA ASN A 14 9.05 -0.19 -3.22
C ASN A 14 9.22 -0.21 -4.75
N ASN A 15 9.84 0.83 -5.29
CA ASN A 15 10.15 0.92 -6.71
C ASN A 15 11.67 1.05 -6.90
N LYS A 16 12.32 0.00 -7.41
CA LYS A 16 13.77 -0.02 -7.70
C LYS A 16 14.65 0.37 -6.49
N GLY A 17 14.25 0.00 -5.27
CA GLY A 17 14.99 0.32 -4.05
C GLY A 17 14.64 1.69 -3.45
N GLN A 18 13.72 2.43 -4.07
CA GLN A 18 13.15 3.64 -3.50
C GLN A 18 11.79 3.34 -2.88
N GLU A 19 11.64 3.66 -1.59
CA GLU A 19 10.34 3.63 -0.92
C GLU A 19 9.56 4.92 -1.23
N ILE A 20 8.38 4.74 -1.83
CA ILE A 20 7.46 5.81 -2.16
C ILE A 20 6.25 5.66 -1.24
N LYS A 21 6.01 6.67 -0.39
CA LYS A 21 4.81 6.73 0.44
C LYS A 21 3.64 7.22 -0.41
N LEU A 22 2.55 6.46 -0.39
CA LEU A 22 1.30 6.71 -1.08
C LEU A 22 0.23 6.95 -0.02
N ASN A 23 -0.50 8.04 -0.17
CA ASN A 23 -1.61 8.36 0.72
C ASN A 23 -2.80 7.44 0.44
N ASP A 24 -3.74 7.40 1.37
CA ASP A 24 -5.00 6.69 1.14
C ASP A 24 -5.95 7.59 0.32
N PRO A 25 -6.32 7.22 -0.92
CA PRO A 25 -7.25 8.01 -1.71
C PRO A 25 -8.69 7.94 -1.18
N GLU A 26 -9.07 6.81 -0.56
CA GLU A 26 -10.42 6.59 -0.01
C GLU A 26 -10.35 5.53 1.11
N PRO A 27 -10.58 5.92 2.37
CA PRO A 27 -10.52 5.01 3.52
C PRO A 27 -11.49 3.81 3.43
N GLN A 28 -12.63 3.97 2.74
CA GLN A 28 -13.60 2.89 2.56
C GLN A 28 -13.16 1.83 1.54
N TRP A 29 -12.16 2.13 0.72
CA TRP A 29 -11.66 1.18 -0.28
C TRP A 29 -10.87 0.07 0.36
N SER A 30 -10.95 -1.12 -0.23
CA SER A 30 -10.03 -2.19 0.11
C SER A 30 -8.60 -1.81 -0.30
N VAL A 31 -7.61 -2.39 0.38
CA VAL A 31 -6.20 -2.19 0.04
C VAL A 31 -5.92 -2.55 -1.44
N GLN A 32 -6.60 -3.57 -1.97
CA GLN A 32 -6.50 -3.95 -3.37
C GLN A 32 -7.05 -2.87 -4.32
N ALA A 33 -8.15 -2.22 -3.96
CA ALA A 33 -8.70 -1.12 -4.76
C ALA A 33 -7.75 0.08 -4.76
N VAL A 34 -7.10 0.39 -3.63
CA VAL A 34 -6.05 1.43 -3.56
C VAL A 34 -4.84 1.05 -4.42
N MET A 35 -4.39 -0.20 -4.38
CA MET A 35 -3.32 -0.67 -5.27
C MET A 35 -3.68 -0.50 -6.74
N ASN A 36 -4.88 -0.91 -7.15
CA ASN A 36 -5.37 -0.79 -8.53
C ASN A 36 -5.53 0.68 -8.95
N PHE A 37 -5.91 1.56 -8.03
CA PHE A 37 -5.94 3.00 -8.28
C PHE A 37 -4.54 3.52 -8.63
N TYR A 38 -3.55 3.19 -7.79
CA TYR A 38 -2.17 3.60 -8.02
C TYR A 38 -1.48 2.87 -9.16
N SER A 39 -1.97 1.70 -9.61
CA SER A 39 -1.38 0.99 -10.74
C SER A 39 -1.50 1.72 -12.06
N ASN A 40 -2.45 2.66 -12.18
CA ASN A 40 -2.54 3.58 -13.33
C ASN A 40 -1.33 4.52 -13.42
N THR A 41 -0.73 4.88 -12.28
CA THR A 41 0.46 5.76 -12.20
C THR A 41 1.75 4.95 -12.09
N TYR A 42 1.72 3.84 -11.37
CA TYR A 42 2.83 2.93 -11.14
C TYR A 42 2.48 1.54 -11.70
N PRO A 43 2.71 1.27 -12.99
CA PRO A 43 2.35 0.00 -13.63
C PRO A 43 2.90 -1.24 -12.91
N ILE A 44 4.00 -1.10 -12.18
CA ILE A 44 4.59 -2.14 -11.33
C ILE A 44 3.63 -2.68 -10.26
N LEU A 45 2.64 -1.89 -9.85
CA LEU A 45 1.62 -2.31 -8.89
C LEU A 45 0.63 -3.32 -9.45
N THR A 46 0.48 -3.42 -10.78
CA THR A 46 -0.40 -4.43 -11.41
C THR A 46 0.01 -5.86 -11.11
N THR A 47 1.30 -6.09 -10.88
CA THR A 47 1.88 -7.41 -10.54
C THR A 47 2.47 -7.44 -9.13
N ALA A 48 2.28 -6.37 -8.35
CA ALA A 48 2.73 -6.31 -6.97
C ALA A 48 1.78 -7.07 -6.04
N LYS A 49 2.31 -7.46 -4.88
CA LYS A 49 1.54 -8.06 -3.78
C LYS A 49 1.49 -7.10 -2.60
N VAL A 50 0.40 -7.19 -1.84
CA VAL A 50 0.25 -6.48 -0.57
C VAL A 50 0.86 -7.30 0.54
N SER A 51 1.74 -6.67 1.32
CA SER A 51 2.25 -7.24 2.56
C SER A 51 1.14 -7.31 3.62
N ALA A 52 1.37 -8.09 4.68
CA ALA A 52 0.54 -8.01 5.88
C ALA A 52 0.49 -6.56 6.41
N PRO A 53 -0.64 -6.14 7.03
CA PRO A 53 -0.73 -4.85 7.70
C PRO A 53 0.31 -4.76 8.81
N GLN A 54 1.00 -3.63 8.91
CA GLN A 54 1.97 -3.35 9.96
C GLN A 54 1.55 -2.08 10.70
N ILE A 55 1.31 -2.16 12.01
CA ILE A 55 0.97 -0.99 12.81
C ILE A 55 2.26 -0.32 13.24
N LYS A 56 2.44 0.95 12.84
CA LYS A 56 3.60 1.76 13.22
C LYS A 56 3.19 3.23 13.30
N ASP A 57 3.63 3.92 14.35
CA ASP A 57 3.38 5.36 14.55
C ASP A 57 1.87 5.71 14.45
N ASP A 58 1.00 4.92 15.09
CA ASP A 58 -0.48 5.06 15.02
C ASP A 58 -1.07 4.99 13.59
N THR A 59 -0.33 4.42 12.65
CA THR A 59 -0.78 4.18 11.27
C THR A 59 -0.70 2.71 10.91
N VAL A 60 -1.59 2.26 10.01
CA VAL A 60 -1.52 0.92 9.42
C VAL A 60 -0.78 1.04 8.09
N GLN A 61 0.43 0.51 8.06
CA GLN A 61 1.29 0.52 6.89
C GLN A 61 1.11 -0.75 6.07
N TYR A 62 0.87 -0.58 4.77
CA TYR A 62 0.80 -1.66 3.78
C TYR A 62 1.92 -1.47 2.77
N ARG A 63 2.79 -2.47 2.61
CA ARG A 63 3.84 -2.43 1.58
C ARG A 63 3.36 -3.11 0.31
N PHE A 64 3.62 -2.48 -0.82
CA PHE A 64 3.45 -3.07 -2.13
C PHE A 64 4.79 -3.64 -2.57
N GLU A 65 4.89 -4.96 -2.53
CA GLU A 65 6.06 -5.72 -2.93
C GLU A 65 5.91 -6.10 -4.40
N SER A 66 6.69 -5.44 -5.26
CA SER A 66 6.74 -5.81 -6.67
C SER A 66 7.46 -7.15 -6.84
N ALA A 67 6.95 -8.03 -7.69
CA ALA A 67 7.66 -9.24 -8.10
C ALA A 67 8.96 -8.97 -8.88
N MET A 68 9.21 -7.71 -9.27
CA MET A 68 10.41 -7.23 -9.96
C MET A 68 11.60 -7.15 -8.99
N GLY A 69 11.99 -8.28 -8.37
CA GLY A 69 12.98 -8.30 -7.30
C GLY A 69 13.60 -9.66 -6.97
N THR A 70 13.17 -10.78 -7.57
CA THR A 70 13.98 -12.00 -7.51
C THR A 70 15.11 -11.89 -8.52
N LYS A 71 16.15 -11.15 -8.14
CA LYS A 71 17.47 -11.30 -8.75
C LYS A 71 17.94 -12.71 -8.38
N GLY A 72 18.15 -13.53 -9.41
CA GLY A 72 18.97 -14.75 -9.27
C GLY A 72 20.41 -14.42 -8.94
#